data_AF-A0AB38EDH7-F1
#
_entry.id   AF-A0AB38EDH7-F1
#
_cell.length_a   1.000
_cell.length_b   1.000
_cell.length_c   1.000
_cell.angle_alpha   90.00
_cell.angle_beta   90.00
_cell.angle_gamma   90.00
#
_symmetry.space_group_name_H-M   'P 1'
#
loop_
_entity.id
_entity.type
_entity.pdbx_description
1 polymer ?
#
loop_
_entity_poly.entity_id
_entity_poly.type
_entity_poly.pdbx_seq_one_letter_code
_entity_poly.pdbx_strand_id
1 'polypeptide(L)'
;MTTKWIVKKTAVEGLDYDLDRLTKVWLATNDQDRTLVEGAQVGVNSPAYEPGPFSSKAENGVCQFDDWYCEIMLDRLGDDSAQASIKLKSVG
;
A
#
# COMPACT_ATOMS: atom_id res chain seq x y z
N MET A 1 1.49 -9.90 -7.23
CA MET A 1 0.58 -8.78 -7.56
C MET A 1 -0.41 -9.23 -8.61
N THR A 2 -1.68 -8.81 -8.51
CA THR A 2 -2.69 -9.06 -9.54
C THR A 2 -3.30 -7.74 -9.96
N THR A 3 -3.24 -7.43 -11.26
CA THR A 3 -3.82 -6.21 -11.84
C THR A 3 -4.83 -6.59 -12.90
N LYS A 4 -5.98 -5.93 -12.89
CA LYS A 4 -7.06 -6.14 -13.88
C LYS A 4 -7.41 -4.80 -14.52
N TRP A 5 -7.41 -4.77 -15.85
CA TRP A 5 -7.88 -3.63 -16.62
C TRP A 5 -9.36 -3.85 -16.95
N ILE A 6 -10.21 -2.92 -16.53
CA ILE A 6 -11.64 -2.97 -16.75
C ILE A 6 -12.00 -1.98 -17.85
N VAL A 7 -12.54 -2.49 -18.96
CA VAL A 7 -13.02 -1.69 -20.09
C VAL A 7 -14.54 -1.78 -20.20
N LYS A 8 -15.16 -0.90 -21.01
CA LYS A 8 -16.59 -1.01 -21.31
C LYS A 8 -16.89 -2.36 -21.96
N LYS A 9 -18.01 -2.98 -21.59
CA LYS A 9 -18.44 -4.29 -22.11
C LYS A 9 -18.50 -4.37 -23.65
N THR A 10 -18.81 -3.26 -24.32
CA THR A 10 -18.95 -3.19 -25.78
C THR A 10 -17.69 -2.71 -26.50
N ALA A 11 -16.61 -2.42 -25.77
CA ALA A 11 -15.37 -1.95 -26.38
C ALA A 11 -14.67 -3.10 -27.11
N VAL A 12 -14.20 -2.82 -28.32
CA VAL A 12 -13.51 -3.78 -29.20
C VAL A 12 -12.03 -3.41 -29.27
N GLU A 13 -11.16 -4.37 -28.98
CA GLU A 13 -9.71 -4.22 -29.11
C GLU A 13 -9.32 -3.93 -30.57
N GLY A 14 -8.34 -3.04 -30.78
CA GLY A 14 -7.92 -2.58 -32.10
C GLY A 14 -8.81 -1.49 -32.70
N LEU A 15 -9.98 -1.23 -32.12
CA LEU A 15 -10.88 -0.13 -32.52
C LEU A 15 -11.02 0.92 -31.40
N ASP A 16 -11.51 0.49 -30.23
CA ASP A 16 -11.78 1.37 -29.09
C ASP A 16 -10.58 1.49 -28.15
N TYR A 17 -9.72 0.47 -28.12
CA TYR A 17 -8.49 0.48 -27.36
C TYR A 17 -7.41 -0.39 -28.00
N ASP A 18 -6.16 -0.03 -27.75
CA ASP A 18 -4.99 -0.84 -28.02
C ASP A 18 -4.46 -1.40 -26.70
N LEU A 19 -4.21 -2.71 -26.63
CA LEU A 19 -3.90 -3.39 -25.38
C LEU A 19 -2.54 -2.96 -24.80
N ASP A 20 -1.52 -2.79 -25.65
CA ASP A 20 -0.20 -2.31 -25.18
C ASP A 20 -0.33 -0.91 -24.60
N ARG A 21 -0.94 0.01 -25.35
CA ARG A 21 -1.16 1.38 -24.89
C ARG A 21 -2.00 1.44 -23.62
N LEU A 22 -3.02 0.59 -23.47
CA LEU A 22 -3.88 0.53 -22.30
C LEU A 22 -3.13 0.07 -21.04
N THR A 23 -2.17 -0.85 -21.18
CA THR A 23 -1.56 -1.55 -20.04
C THR A 23 -0.14 -1.10 -19.71
N LYS A 24 0.62 -0.61 -20.69
CA LYS A 24 2.05 -0.34 -20.62
C LYS A 24 2.48 0.48 -19.40
N VAL A 25 1.76 1.55 -19.07
CA VAL A 25 2.13 2.42 -17.95
C VAL A 25 2.04 1.68 -16.63
N TRP A 26 0.90 1.03 -16.34
CA TRP A 26 0.72 0.31 -15.09
C TRP A 26 1.59 -0.94 -15.00
N LEU A 27 1.87 -1.62 -16.12
CA LEU A 27 2.85 -2.71 -16.12
C LEU A 27 4.23 -2.22 -15.69
N ALA A 28 4.69 -1.09 -16.23
CA ALA A 28 5.97 -0.50 -15.85
C ALA A 28 5.98 -0.01 -14.40
N THR A 29 4.94 0.71 -13.97
CA THR A 29 4.85 1.24 -12.59
C THR A 29 4.77 0.13 -11.56
N ASN A 30 4.01 -0.94 -11.82
CA ASN A 30 3.93 -2.10 -10.92
C ASN A 30 5.29 -2.79 -10.72
N ASP A 31 6.14 -2.79 -11.74
CA ASP A 31 7.48 -3.37 -11.66
C ASP A 31 8.45 -2.47 -10.88
N GLN A 32 8.34 -1.16 -11.08
CA GLN A 32 9.06 -0.16 -10.29
C GLN A 32 8.68 -0.25 -8.80
N ASP A 33 7.38 -0.29 -8.48
CA ASP A 33 6.88 -0.42 -7.12
C ASP A 33 7.34 -1.73 -6.47
N ARG A 34 7.33 -2.85 -7.21
CA ARG A 34 7.84 -4.13 -6.70
C ARG A 34 9.28 -4.00 -6.23
N THR A 35 10.14 -3.40 -7.04
CA THR A 35 11.56 -3.25 -6.72
C THR A 35 11.76 -2.42 -5.44
N LEU A 36 10.99 -1.33 -5.28
CA LEU A 36 11.05 -0.50 -4.08
C LEU A 36 10.58 -1.25 -2.83
N VAL A 37 9.46 -1.98 -2.93
CA VAL A 37 8.90 -2.76 -1.81
C VAL A 37 9.82 -3.91 -1.41
N GLU A 38 10.39 -4.63 -2.39
CA GLU A 38 11.35 -5.70 -2.12
C GLU A 38 12.61 -5.17 -1.41
N GLY A 39 13.15 -4.03 -1.89
CA GLY A 39 14.29 -3.37 -1.23
C GLY A 39 13.97 -2.92 0.20
N ALA A 40 12.79 -2.33 0.41
CA ALA A 40 12.33 -1.93 1.74
C ALA A 40 12.22 -3.14 2.68
N GLN A 41 11.64 -4.26 2.21
CA GLN A 41 11.51 -5.47 3.01
C GLN A 41 12.87 -6.06 3.42
N VAL A 42 13.85 -6.05 2.51
CA VAL A 42 15.22 -6.47 2.83
C VAL A 42 15.80 -5.62 3.96
N GLY A 43 15.58 -4.30 3.93
CA GLY A 43 15.99 -3.38 4.99
C GLY A 43 15.28 -3.67 6.33
N VAL A 44 13.95 -3.81 6.32
CA VAL A 44 13.13 -4.10 7.50
C VAL A 44 13.51 -5.41 8.18
N ASN A 45 13.98 -6.41 7.42
CA ASN A 45 14.43 -7.69 7.97
C ASN A 45 15.77 -7.60 8.72
N SER A 46 16.49 -6.49 8.63
CA SER A 46 17.74 -6.29 9.37
C SER A 46 17.47 -6.12 10.87
N PRO A 47 18.24 -6.75 11.77
CA PRO A 47 18.11 -6.52 13.22
C PRO A 47 18.49 -5.08 13.64
N ALA A 48 19.14 -4.32 12.77
CA ALA A 48 19.48 -2.92 13.02
C ALA A 48 18.40 -1.94 12.54
N TYR A 49 17.32 -2.43 11.92
CA TYR A 49 16.22 -1.57 11.50
C TYR A 49 15.41 -1.08 12.70
N GLU A 50 15.16 0.23 12.74
CA GLU A 50 14.22 0.86 13.66
C GLU A 50 13.22 1.70 12.85
N PRO A 51 11.91 1.64 13.15
CA PRO A 51 10.92 2.47 12.47
C PRO A 51 11.19 3.96 12.61
N GLY A 52 11.25 4.68 11.49
CA GLY A 52 11.36 6.14 11.45
C GLY A 52 9.98 6.83 11.56
N PRO A 53 9.95 8.15 11.80
CA PRO A 53 8.71 8.92 11.77
C PRO A 53 8.19 9.08 10.34
N PHE A 54 6.86 9.02 10.17
CA PHE A 54 6.21 9.40 8.91
C PHE A 54 6.30 10.91 8.67
N SER A 55 6.38 11.28 7.40
CA SER A 55 6.24 12.66 6.91
C SER A 55 4.82 13.15 7.05
N SER A 56 4.64 14.25 7.81
CA SER A 56 3.33 14.89 7.99
C SER A 56 2.74 15.51 6.72
N LYS A 57 3.54 15.67 5.65
CA LYS A 57 3.10 16.27 4.38
C LYS A 57 2.77 15.24 3.30
N ALA A 58 3.44 14.09 3.32
CA ALA A 58 3.40 13.13 2.21
C ALA A 58 2.83 11.76 2.60
N GLU A 59 2.87 11.39 3.88
CA GLU A 59 2.62 10.01 4.33
C GLU A 59 1.38 9.90 5.23
N ASN A 60 0.48 10.88 5.20
CA ASN A 60 -0.78 10.83 5.95
C ASN A 60 -1.60 9.57 5.61
N GLY A 61 -1.65 9.17 4.33
CA GLY A 61 -2.34 7.95 3.92
C GLY A 61 -1.68 6.66 4.43
N VAL A 62 -0.35 6.64 4.59
CA VAL A 62 0.39 5.49 5.15
C VAL A 62 0.10 5.38 6.65
N CYS A 63 0.17 6.50 7.37
CA CYS A 63 -0.16 6.56 8.79
C CYS A 63 -1.61 6.08 9.05
N GLN A 64 -2.57 6.56 8.25
CA GLN A 64 -3.96 6.14 8.37
C GLN A 64 -4.16 4.64 8.12
N PHE A 65 -3.41 4.06 7.17
CA PHE A 65 -3.46 2.63 6.89
C PHE A 65 -2.94 1.81 8.07
N ASP A 66 -1.80 2.20 8.65
CA ASP A 66 -1.22 1.51 9.80
C ASP A 66 -2.13 1.61 11.03
N ASP A 67 -2.71 2.79 11.30
CA ASP A 67 -3.70 2.98 12.36
C ASP A 67 -4.89 2.02 12.21
N TRP A 68 -5.48 1.98 11.01
CA TRP A 68 -6.59 1.08 10.70
C TRP A 68 -6.19 -0.40 10.85
N TYR A 69 -5.02 -0.80 10.35
CA TYR A 69 -4.55 -2.17 10.43
C TYR A 69 -4.41 -2.60 11.90
N CYS A 70 -3.74 -1.77 12.70
CA CYS A 70 -3.52 -2.02 14.12
C CYS A 70 -4.84 -2.12 14.89
N GLU A 71 -5.77 -1.18 14.68
CA GLU A 71 -7.10 -1.20 15.31
C GLU A 71 -7.84 -2.51 15.02
N ILE A 72 -7.92 -2.90 13.75
CA ILE A 72 -8.61 -4.12 13.33
C ILE A 72 -7.94 -5.38 13.90
N MET A 73 -6.61 -5.41 13.94
CA MET A 73 -5.88 -6.56 14.45
C MET A 73 -6.09 -6.73 15.96
N LEU A 74 -6.09 -5.63 16.72
CA LEU A 74 -6.32 -5.66 18.16
C LEU A 74 -7.75 -6.12 18.51
N ASP A 75 -8.75 -5.57 17.82
CA ASP A 75 -10.15 -5.97 17.98
C ASP A 75 -10.32 -7.48 17.77
N ARG A 76 -9.71 -8.01 16.71
CA ARG A 76 -9.79 -9.45 16.38
C ARG A 76 -9.02 -10.36 17.32
N LEU A 77 -8.01 -9.84 18.03
CA LEU A 77 -7.30 -10.59 19.06
C LEU A 77 -8.10 -10.67 20.37
N GLY A 78 -9.24 -9.96 20.47
CA GLY A 78 -10.10 -9.97 21.65
C GLY A 78 -9.48 -9.22 22.84
N ASP A 79 -8.55 -8.31 22.57
CA ASP A 79 -7.89 -7.53 23.60
C ASP A 79 -8.64 -6.20 23.82
N ASP A 80 -9.68 -6.24 24.66
CA ASP A 80 -10.43 -5.06 25.09
C ASP A 80 -9.53 -3.99 25.77
N SER A 81 -8.32 -4.37 26.21
CA SER A 81 -7.36 -3.45 26.82
C SER A 81 -6.46 -2.72 25.81
N ALA A 82 -6.41 -3.19 24.57
CA ALA A 82 -5.53 -2.66 23.54
C ALA A 82 -6.09 -1.45 22.77
N GLN A 83 -7.42 -1.22 22.82
CA GLN A 83 -8.07 -0.06 22.19
C GLN A 83 -7.56 1.30 22.71
N ALA A 84 -6.86 1.33 23.86
CA ALA A 84 -6.38 2.57 24.47
C ALA A 84 -4.96 3.01 24.04
N SER A 85 -4.17 2.16 23.36
CA SER A 85 -2.69 2.34 23.37
C SER A 85 -2.01 2.50 22.02
N ILE A 86 -2.67 2.23 20.88
CA ILE A 86 -2.09 2.51 19.57
C ILE A 86 -2.50 3.93 19.14
N LYS A 87 -1.90 4.91 19.81
CA LYS A 87 -1.64 6.19 19.15
C LYS A 87 -0.31 6.02 18.45
N LEU A 88 -0.29 5.46 17.23
CA LEU A 88 0.79 5.83 16.33
C LEU A 88 0.73 7.35 16.28
N LYS A 89 1.86 7.99 16.56
CA LYS A 89 1.93 9.43 16.77
C LYS A 89 1.50 10.11 15.48
N SER A 90 0.21 10.37 15.31
CA SER A 90 -0.27 11.42 14.44
C SER A 90 0.32 12.68 15.04
N VAL A 91 1.41 13.12 14.42
CA VAL A 91 2.11 14.32 14.81
C VAL A 91 1.16 15.48 14.51
N GLY A 92 0.75 16.16 15.58
CA GLY A 92 0.33 17.58 15.69
C GLY A 92 -0.28 18.28 14.49
#